data_AF-Q46074-F1
#
_entry.id   AF-Q46074-F1
#
_cell.length_a   1.000
_cell.length_b   1.000
_cell.length_c   1.000
_cell.angle_alpha   90.00
_cell.angle_beta   90.00
_cell.angle_gamma   90.00
#
_symmetry.space_group_name_H-M   'P 1'
#
loop_
_entity.id
_entity.type
_entity.pdbx_description
1 polymer ?
#
loop_
_entity_poly.entity_id
_entity_poly.type
_entity_poly.pdbx_seq_one_letter_code
_entity_poly.pdbx_strand_id
1 'polypeptide(L)'
;MRPSTRPEGRFEQLWLPLWPLASDNLRDGIYRTSRDKALDKRYIETNPDAISNLLVVDIDKQDALLRSMWDRDGWRPNAVVENP
;
A
#
# COMPACT_ATOMS: atom_id res chain seq x y z
N MET A 1 13.23 17.85 -17.21
CA MET A 1 12.77 16.54 -17.72
C MET A 1 11.35 16.34 -17.21
N ARG A 2 10.33 16.40 -18.08
CA ARG A 2 8.93 16.17 -17.67
C ARG A 2 8.67 14.66 -17.72
N PRO A 3 8.17 14.02 -16.65
CA PRO A 3 7.94 12.59 -16.65
C PRO A 3 6.64 12.28 -17.40
N SER A 4 6.73 12.12 -18.72
CA SER A 4 5.61 11.70 -19.59
C SER A 4 5.63 10.21 -19.92
N THR A 5 6.40 9.41 -19.18
CA THR A 5 6.56 7.97 -19.43
C THR A 5 6.33 7.17 -18.15
N ARG A 6 5.10 7.23 -17.61
CA ARG A 6 4.65 6.14 -16.72
C ARG A 6 4.41 4.91 -17.62
N PRO A 7 4.92 3.73 -17.27
CA PRO A 7 4.79 2.55 -18.12
C PRO A 7 3.32 2.13 -18.15
N GLU A 8 2.67 2.33 -19.30
CA GLU A 8 1.32 1.93 -19.69
C GLU A 8 0.66 0.87 -18.76
N GLY A 9 0.06 1.31 -17.65
CA GLY A 9 -0.70 0.47 -16.72
C GLY A 9 0.04 -0.67 -16.01
N ARG A 10 1.27 -1.03 -16.42
CA ARG A 10 2.03 -2.17 -15.88
C ARG A 10 2.43 -1.95 -14.43
N PHE A 11 2.76 -0.71 -14.08
CA PHE A 11 3.07 -0.41 -12.69
C PHE A 11 1.79 -0.56 -11.86
N GLU A 12 0.70 0.13 -12.19
CA GLU A 12 -0.58 0.04 -11.47
C GLU A 12 -1.11 -1.39 -11.35
N GLN A 13 -0.92 -2.23 -12.37
CA GLN A 13 -1.33 -3.63 -12.36
C GLN A 13 -0.53 -4.52 -11.39
N LEU A 14 0.72 -4.15 -11.05
CA LEU A 14 1.52 -4.84 -10.03
C LEU A 14 0.99 -4.56 -8.61
N TRP A 15 0.41 -3.39 -8.38
CA TRP A 15 -0.07 -2.97 -7.05
C TRP A 15 -1.51 -3.35 -6.77
N LEU A 16 -2.29 -3.65 -7.81
CA LEU A 16 -3.72 -3.88 -7.70
C LEU A 16 -4.02 -5.38 -7.86
N PRO A 17 -4.60 -6.03 -6.83
CA PRO A 17 -5.01 -7.42 -6.97
C PRO A 17 -6.06 -7.56 -8.08
N LEU A 18 -5.86 -8.51 -8.99
CA LEU A 18 -6.87 -8.90 -9.98
C LEU A 18 -8.05 -9.61 -9.31
N TRP A 19 -7.75 -10.36 -8.25
CA TRP A 19 -8.71 -11.15 -7.47
C TRP A 19 -8.57 -10.89 -5.96
N PRO A 20 -8.87 -9.66 -5.49
CA PRO A 20 -8.75 -9.34 -4.08
C PRO A 20 -9.71 -10.19 -3.25
N LEU A 21 -9.29 -10.51 -2.03
CA LEU A 21 -10.20 -10.93 -0.97
C LEU A 21 -11.19 -9.80 -0.68
N ALA A 22 -12.48 -10.09 -0.68
CA ALA A 22 -13.52 -9.10 -0.39
C ALA A 22 -14.70 -9.71 0.35
N SER A 23 -15.40 -8.90 1.15
CA SER A 23 -16.61 -9.29 1.88
C SER A 23 -17.44 -8.06 2.30
N ASP A 24 -18.74 -8.25 2.47
CA ASP A 24 -19.62 -7.25 3.11
C ASP A 24 -19.77 -7.47 4.62
N ASN A 25 -19.55 -8.71 5.06
CA ASN A 25 -19.69 -9.15 6.44
C ASN A 25 -18.65 -10.23 6.74
N LEU A 26 -17.70 -9.91 7.62
CA LEU A 26 -16.58 -10.78 7.94
C LEU A 26 -17.01 -12.14 8.56
N ARG A 27 -18.23 -12.23 9.11
CA ARG A 27 -18.76 -13.49 9.66
C ARG A 27 -19.16 -14.50 8.58
N ASP A 28 -19.51 -14.03 7.40
CA ASP A 28 -19.95 -14.88 6.29
C ASP A 28 -18.76 -15.44 5.49
N GLY A 29 -17.54 -15.05 5.88
CA GLY A 29 -16.28 -15.42 5.25
C GLY A 29 -15.74 -14.34 4.32
N ILE A 30 -14.51 -14.55 3.88
CA ILE A 30 -13.76 -13.66 2.99
C ILE A 30 -13.30 -14.50 1.80
N TYR A 31 -13.66 -14.08 0.59
CA TYR A 31 -13.40 -14.86 -0.63
C TYR A 31 -12.79 -13.98 -1.72
N ARG A 32 -12.02 -14.61 -2.63
CA ARG A 32 -11.48 -13.92 -3.79
C ARG A 32 -12.57 -13.68 -4.82
N THR A 33 -12.65 -12.46 -5.33
CA THR A 33 -13.61 -12.07 -6.38
C THR A 33 -12.95 -11.15 -7.39
N SER A 34 -13.57 -10.94 -8.55
CA SER A 34 -13.01 -10.03 -9.56
C SER A 34 -12.96 -8.61 -9.01
N ARG A 35 -11.95 -7.83 -9.42
CA ARG A 35 -11.79 -6.44 -8.99
C ARG A 35 -13.06 -5.60 -9.12
N ASP A 36 -13.76 -5.69 -10.26
CA ASP A 36 -14.99 -4.92 -10.49
C ASP A 36 -16.07 -5.22 -9.45
N LYS A 37 -16.23 -6.50 -9.06
CA LYS A 37 -17.17 -6.92 -8.03
C LYS A 37 -16.70 -6.57 -6.62
N ALA A 38 -15.39 -6.52 -6.41
CA ALA A 38 -14.80 -6.21 -5.11
C ALA A 38 -15.02 -4.74 -4.75
N LEU A 39 -14.95 -3.82 -5.71
CA LEU A 39 -15.14 -2.37 -5.48
C LEU A 39 -16.51 -2.02 -4.87
N ASP A 40 -17.51 -2.88 -5.07
CA ASP A 40 -18.84 -2.72 -4.48
C ASP A 40 -18.96 -3.30 -3.05
N LYS A 41 -17.87 -3.88 -2.50
CA LYS A 41 -17.85 -4.53 -1.19
C LYS A 41 -17.36 -3.61 -0.09
N ARG A 42 -17.85 -3.84 1.12
CA ARG A 42 -17.46 -3.06 2.31
C ARG A 42 -16.00 -3.25 2.73
N TYR A 43 -15.47 -4.47 2.59
CA TYR A 43 -14.10 -4.81 2.95
C TYR A 43 -13.39 -5.42 1.74
N ILE A 44 -12.20 -4.90 1.41
CA ILE A 44 -11.42 -5.27 0.22
C ILE A 44 -9.93 -5.35 0.59
N GLU A 45 -9.26 -6.41 0.14
CA GLU A 45 -7.80 -6.57 0.17
C GLU A 45 -7.16 -5.51 -0.75
N THR A 46 -6.36 -4.63 -0.14
CA THR A 46 -5.73 -3.51 -0.84
C THR A 46 -4.48 -3.93 -1.60
N ASN A 47 -3.68 -4.84 -1.03
CA ASN A 47 -2.41 -5.28 -1.59
C ASN A 47 -2.40 -6.81 -1.75
N PRO A 48 -1.80 -7.35 -2.82
CA PRO A 48 -1.58 -8.78 -2.96
C PRO A 48 -0.71 -9.34 -1.82
N ASP A 49 -0.99 -10.55 -1.35
CA ASP A 49 -0.22 -11.24 -0.30
C ASP A 49 1.30 -11.30 -0.57
N ALA A 50 1.69 -11.44 -1.85
CA ALA A 50 3.10 -11.47 -2.26
C ALA A 50 3.82 -10.10 -2.15
N ILE A 51 3.08 -9.03 -1.82
CA ILE A 51 3.54 -7.65 -1.92
C ILE A 51 3.15 -6.89 -0.63
N SER A 52 4.09 -6.86 0.32
CA SER A 52 3.97 -6.05 1.54
C SER A 52 4.67 -4.71 1.33
N ASN A 53 3.98 -3.76 0.70
CA ASN A 53 4.57 -2.45 0.34
C ASN A 53 4.39 -1.36 1.40
N LEU A 54 3.83 -1.69 2.58
CA LEU A 54 3.60 -0.74 3.64
C LEU A 54 4.19 -1.25 4.97
N LEU A 55 5.38 -0.74 5.29
CA LEU A 55 5.99 -0.86 6.61
C LEU A 55 5.78 0.46 7.34
N VAL A 56 4.94 0.45 8.38
CA VAL A 56 4.77 1.60 9.29
C VAL A 56 5.56 1.29 10.55
N VAL A 57 6.42 2.24 10.95
CA VAL A 57 7.23 2.13 12.17
C VAL A 57 6.84 3.29 13.08
N ASP A 58 6.33 2.96 14.27
CA ASP A 58 6.10 3.94 15.34
C ASP A 58 7.40 4.13 16.12
N ILE A 59 7.89 5.37 16.23
CA ILE A 59 9.20 5.68 16.82
C ILE A 59 9.06 6.83 17.82
N ASP A 60 9.07 6.49 19.11
CA ASP A 60 9.05 7.45 20.22
C ASP A 60 10.43 8.07 20.49
N LYS A 61 11.04 8.71 19.49
CA LYS A 61 12.32 9.43 19.63
C LYS A 61 12.27 10.82 19.00
N GLN A 62 12.81 11.81 19.71
CA GLN A 62 12.90 13.20 19.23
C GLN A 62 13.69 13.36 17.92
N ASP A 63 14.59 12.43 17.61
CA ASP A 63 15.41 12.45 16.41
C ASP A 63 14.99 11.40 15.36
N ALA A 64 13.78 10.83 15.49
CA ALA A 64 13.27 9.79 14.60
C ALA A 64 13.27 10.22 13.12
N LEU A 65 12.80 11.43 12.83
CA LEU A 65 12.80 12.01 11.48
C LEU A 65 14.21 12.12 10.91
N LEU A 66 15.16 12.60 11.71
CA LEU A 66 16.53 12.80 11.27
C LEU A 66 17.18 11.43 10.95
N ARG A 67 16.96 10.44 11.82
CA ARG A 67 17.43 9.07 11.63
C ARG A 67 16.77 8.36 10.45
N SER A 68 15.50 8.62 10.16
CA SER A 68 14.80 8.00 9.03
C SER A 68 15.27 8.53 7.67
N MET A 69 15.92 9.70 7.65
CA MET A 69 16.35 10.38 6.43
C MET A 69 17.87 10.38 6.21
N TRP A 70 18.67 10.14 7.26
CA TRP A 70 20.14 10.22 7.21
C TRP A 70 20.78 9.00 6.56
N ASP A 71 21.54 9.20 5.49
CA ASP A 71 22.36 8.17 4.81
C ASP A 71 21.58 6.91 4.41
N ARG A 72 20.35 7.12 3.93
CA ARG A 72 19.38 6.06 3.56
C ARG A 72 19.00 6.13 2.09
N ASP A 73 19.91 6.55 1.21
CA ASP A 73 19.60 6.65 -0.22
C ASP A 73 19.23 5.26 -0.79
N GLY A 74 18.04 5.19 -1.40
CA GLY A 74 17.39 3.94 -1.86
C GLY A 74 16.40 3.31 -0.87
N TRP A 75 16.39 3.74 0.41
CA TRP A 75 15.55 3.19 1.49
C TRP A 75 14.81 4.30 2.27
N ARG A 76 14.62 5.46 1.66
CA ARG A 76 13.89 6.57 2.28
C ARG A 76 12.40 6.21 2.45
N PRO A 77 11.74 6.66 3.52
CA PRO A 77 10.30 6.48 3.67
C PRO A 77 9.53 7.25 2.59
N ASN A 78 8.40 6.68 2.14
CA ASN A 78 7.53 7.33 1.15
C ASN A 78 6.72 8.49 1.76
N ALA A 79 6.45 8.42 3.07
CA ALA A 79 5.76 9.45 3.84
C ALA A 79 6.28 9.43 5.28
N VAL A 80 6.32 10.61 5.90
CA VAL A 80 6.57 10.78 7.34
C VAL A 80 5.44 11.63 7.90
N VAL A 81 4.90 11.21 9.03
CA VAL A 81 3.84 11.92 9.76
C VAL A 81 4.34 12.11 11.19
N GLU A 82 4.34 13.35 11.65
CA GLU A 82 4.70 13.72 13.02
C GLU A 82 3.46 14.26 13.73
N ASN A 83 3.27 13.88 14.99
CA ASN A 83 2.27 14.54 15.82
C ASN A 83 2.74 15.97 16.17
N PRO A 84 1.83 16.96 16.21
CA PRO A 84 2.15 18.34 16.54
C PRO A 84 2.69 18.54 17.97
#